data_AF-A0A348Y8E9-F1
#
_entry.id   AF-A0A348Y8E9-F1
#
_cell.length_a   1.000
_cell.length_b   1.000
_cell.length_c   1.000
_cell.angle_alpha   90.00
_cell.angle_beta   90.00
_cell.angle_gamma   90.00
#
_symmetry.space_group_name_H-M   'P 1'
#
loop_
_entity.id
_entity.type
_entity.pdbx_description
1 polymer ?
#
loop_
_entity_poly.entity_id
_entity_poly.type
_entity_poly.pdbx_seq_one_letter_code
_entity_poly.pdbx_strand_id
1 'polypeptide(L)'
;ASDDLSELRYDKVCILADADSDGLHIATLICALFVKHFPALVDAGHLFVAMPPLYRVDVAKEVHYALDETELQHILANVPGNKKAQITRFKGLGEMSAEQLRETTMNRDTRRLVQLDMDDMVLTNSVMD
;
A
#
# COMPACT_ATOMS: atom_id res chain seq x y z
N ALA A 1 -3.54 5.79 26.88
CA ALA A 1 -4.02 6.70 25.83
C ALA A 1 -5.52 6.90 26.04
N SER A 2 -6.13 7.94 25.49
CA SER A 2 -7.61 8.03 25.48
C SER A 2 -8.13 7.16 24.34
N ASP A 3 -9.14 6.34 24.61
CA ASP A 3 -9.80 5.51 23.60
C ASP A 3 -10.97 6.25 22.91
N ASP A 4 -11.13 7.54 23.21
CA ASP A 4 -12.14 8.40 22.61
C ASP A 4 -11.77 8.80 21.17
N LEU A 5 -12.57 8.33 20.22
CA LEU A 5 -12.44 8.61 18.78
C LEU A 5 -13.44 9.69 18.30
N SER A 6 -14.21 10.34 19.18
CA SER A 6 -15.25 11.30 18.79
C SER A 6 -14.71 12.55 18.08
N GLU A 7 -13.47 12.93 18.36
CA GLU A 7 -12.76 14.05 17.71
C GLU A 7 -11.87 13.62 16.53
N LEU A 8 -11.98 12.36 16.08
CA LEU A 8 -11.18 11.86 14.96
C LEU A 8 -11.47 12.67 13.69
N ARG A 9 -10.44 13.31 13.15
CA ARG A 9 -10.56 14.18 11.97
C ARG A 9 -10.63 13.43 10.64
N TYR A 10 -10.14 12.19 10.62
CA TYR A 10 -10.07 11.37 9.41
C TYR A 10 -10.46 9.94 9.74
N ASP A 11 -11.47 9.44 9.05
CA ASP A 11 -11.94 8.06 9.15
C ASP A 11 -10.93 7.02 8.62
N LYS A 12 -10.00 7.44 7.75
CA LYS A 12 -8.96 6.56 7.21
C LYS A 12 -7.60 7.24 7.27
N VAL A 13 -6.70 6.67 8.05
CA VAL A 13 -5.29 7.01 8.09
C VAL A 13 -4.54 6.02 7.20
N CYS A 14 -4.00 6.50 6.08
CA CYS A 14 -3.29 5.65 5.12
C CYS A 14 -1.79 5.92 5.19
N ILE A 15 -1.01 4.91 5.55
CA ILE A 15 0.45 4.92 5.47
C ILE A 15 0.82 4.62 4.02
N LEU A 16 1.47 5.59 3.36
CA LEU A 16 2.00 5.43 2.01
C LEU A 16 3.50 5.69 2.08
N ALA A 17 4.28 4.65 1.82
CA ALA A 17 5.74 4.67 1.83
C ALA A 17 6.28 3.93 0.60
N ASP A 18 7.56 4.13 0.29
CA ASP A 18 8.24 3.45 -0.80
C ASP A 18 8.28 1.94 -0.58
N ALA A 19 8.32 1.16 -1.66
CA ALA A 19 8.36 -0.29 -1.63
C ALA A 19 9.79 -0.85 -1.39
N ASP A 20 10.74 0.01 -1.02
CA ASP A 20 12.12 -0.36 -0.71
C ASP A 20 12.31 -0.63 0.80
N SER A 21 13.53 -0.98 1.19
CA SER A 21 13.85 -1.30 2.59
C SER A 21 13.60 -0.15 3.56
N ASP A 22 13.82 1.09 3.11
CA ASP A 22 13.68 2.27 3.94
C ASP A 22 12.20 2.63 4.13
N GLY A 23 11.41 2.55 3.06
CA GLY A 23 9.96 2.73 3.11
C GLY A 23 9.27 1.69 4.00
N LEU A 24 9.70 0.42 3.92
CA LEU A 24 9.22 -0.64 4.82
C LEU A 24 9.57 -0.36 6.28
N HIS A 25 10.78 0.13 6.55
CA HIS A 25 11.20 0.47 7.90
C HIS A 25 10.39 1.66 8.46
N ILE A 26 10.19 2.72 7.67
CA ILE A 26 9.35 3.86 8.04
C ILE A 26 7.91 3.42 8.31
N ALA A 27 7.33 2.61 7.42
CA ALA A 27 5.97 2.10 7.59
C ALA A 27 5.86 1.31 8.91
N THR A 28 6.84 0.45 9.21
CA THR A 28 6.87 -0.33 10.46
C THR A 28 6.94 0.57 11.69
N LEU A 29 7.76 1.61 11.70
CA LEU A 29 7.85 2.57 12.81
C LEU A 29 6.53 3.32 13.03
N ILE A 30 5.85 3.71 11.93
CA ILE A 30 4.55 4.36 12.01
C ILE A 30 3.48 3.37 12.52
N CYS A 31 3.48 2.13 12.05
CA CYS A 31 2.60 1.08 12.57
C CYS A 31 2.81 0.86 14.08
N ALA A 32 4.06 0.74 14.52
CA ALA A 32 4.38 0.58 15.94
C ALA A 32 3.91 1.78 16.79
N LEU A 33 4.04 3.01 16.27
CA LEU A 33 3.48 4.21 16.90
C LEU A 33 1.96 4.06 17.11
N PHE A 34 1.22 3.66 16.06
CA PHE A 34 -0.23 3.50 16.15
C PHE A 34 -0.64 2.36 17.08
N VAL A 35 -0.01 1.20 16.98
CA VAL A 35 -0.32 0.06 17.85
C VAL A 35 -0.04 0.39 19.33
N LYS A 36 1.07 1.06 19.62
CA LYS A 36 1.46 1.38 21.00
C LYS A 36 0.68 2.53 21.62
N HIS A 37 0.41 3.59 20.85
CA HIS A 37 -0.13 4.84 21.39
C HIS A 37 -1.58 5.11 20.99
N PHE A 38 -2.08 4.47 19.93
CA PHE A 38 -3.43 4.66 19.41
C PHE A 38 -4.13 3.31 19.10
N PRO A 39 -4.09 2.31 20.01
CA PRO A 39 -4.62 0.98 19.73
C PRO A 39 -6.11 1.01 19.34
N ALA A 40 -6.93 1.83 20.02
CA ALA A 40 -8.34 2.00 19.69
C ALA A 40 -8.60 2.42 18.23
N LEU A 41 -7.69 3.20 17.63
CA LEU A 41 -7.81 3.61 16.22
C LEU A 41 -7.56 2.43 15.27
N VAL A 42 -6.61 1.55 15.63
CA VAL A 42 -6.28 0.36 14.84
C VAL A 42 -7.40 -0.68 14.98
N ASP A 43 -7.88 -0.93 16.20
CA ASP A 43 -9.00 -1.85 16.48
C ASP A 43 -10.30 -1.44 15.79
N ALA A 44 -10.55 -0.13 15.70
CA ALA A 44 -11.71 0.41 14.99
C ALA A 44 -11.55 0.34 13.44
N GLY A 45 -10.42 -0.16 12.93
CA GLY A 45 -10.18 -0.38 11.51
C GLY A 45 -9.87 0.89 10.72
N HIS A 46 -9.37 1.94 11.38
CA HIS A 46 -9.09 3.22 10.73
C HIS A 46 -7.68 3.32 10.13
N LEU A 47 -6.78 2.37 10.41
CA LEU A 47 -5.40 2.37 9.92
C LEU A 47 -5.23 1.47 8.69
N PHE A 48 -4.62 2.02 7.64
CA PHE A 48 -4.41 1.35 6.36
C PHE A 48 -2.97 1.52 5.88
N VAL A 49 -2.48 0.56 5.11
CA VAL A 49 -1.25 0.67 4.33
C VAL A 49 -1.62 0.69 2.86
N ALA A 50 -1.19 1.74 2.14
CA ALA A 50 -1.33 1.83 0.71
C ALA A 50 -0.18 1.08 0.03
N MET A 51 -0.52 0.20 -0.90
CA MET A 51 0.47 -0.60 -1.62
C MET A 51 0.70 -0.03 -3.02
N PRO A 52 1.81 0.69 -3.26
CA PRO A 52 2.17 1.12 -4.60
C PRO A 52 2.59 -0.07 -5.47
N PRO A 53 2.37 0.00 -6.79
CA PRO A 53 2.78 -1.05 -7.71
C PRO A 53 4.29 -1.06 -7.89
N LEU A 54 4.88 -2.26 -8.02
CA LEU A 54 6.28 -2.44 -8.39
C LEU A 54 6.50 -2.32 -9.91
N TYR A 55 5.47 -2.57 -10.71
CA TYR A 55 5.60 -2.57 -12.17
C TYR A 55 4.47 -1.81 -12.86
N ARG A 56 4.82 -1.15 -13.96
CA ARG A 56 3.91 -0.68 -14.99
C ARG A 56 4.15 -1.49 -16.26
N VAL A 57 3.08 -1.92 -16.90
CA VAL A 57 3.10 -2.68 -18.15
C VAL A 57 2.28 -1.95 -19.19
N ASP A 58 2.95 -1.42 -20.20
CA ASP A 58 2.31 -0.74 -21.33
C ASP A 58 2.11 -1.74 -22.49
N VAL A 59 0.86 -1.92 -22.92
CA VAL A 59 0.47 -2.83 -24.01
C VAL A 59 -0.33 -2.04 -25.05
N ALA A 60 0.38 -1.53 -26.06
CA ALA A 60 -0.17 -0.63 -27.08
C ALA A 60 -0.80 0.65 -26.48
N LYS A 61 -2.12 0.66 -26.22
CA LYS A 61 -2.85 1.80 -25.64
C LYS A 61 -3.32 1.55 -24.20
N GLU A 62 -3.11 0.34 -23.69
CA GLU A 62 -3.52 -0.05 -22.36
C GLU A 62 -2.34 0.03 -21.40
N VAL A 63 -2.60 0.50 -20.18
CA VAL A 63 -1.63 0.57 -19.09
C VAL A 63 -2.14 -0.33 -17.98
N HIS A 64 -1.28 -1.23 -17.52
CA HIS A 64 -1.55 -2.14 -16.42
C HIS A 64 -0.51 -1.93 -15.32
N TYR A 65 -0.91 -2.17 -14.07
CA TYR A 65 -0.04 -2.05 -12.90
C TYR A 65 0.00 -3.37 -12.15
N ALA A 66 1.18 -3.78 -11.71
CA ALA A 66 1.39 -5.00 -10.94
C ALA A 66 2.02 -4.65 -9.59
N LEU A 67 1.46 -5.21 -8.50
CA LEU A 67 2.05 -5.08 -7.17
C LEU A 67 3.33 -5.88 -7.01
N ASP A 68 3.41 -7.05 -7.64
CA ASP A 68 4.51 -7.98 -7.50
C ASP A 68 4.82 -8.70 -8.81
N GLU A 69 5.82 -9.59 -8.76
CA GLU A 69 6.24 -10.40 -9.88
C GLU A 69 5.14 -11.36 -10.35
N THR A 70 4.32 -11.88 -9.42
CA THR A 70 3.26 -12.85 -9.74
C THR A 70 2.20 -12.18 -10.60
N GLU A 71 1.73 -11.00 -10.20
CA GLU A 71 0.80 -10.19 -10.98
C GLU A 71 1.38 -9.77 -12.33
N LEU A 72 2.67 -9.42 -12.36
CA LEU A 72 3.36 -9.10 -13.62
C LEU A 72 3.28 -10.29 -14.59
N GLN A 73 3.61 -11.50 -14.14
CA GLN A 73 3.53 -12.70 -14.97
C GLN A 73 2.09 -12.97 -15.44
N HIS A 74 1.09 -12.77 -14.59
CA HIS A 74 -0.32 -12.89 -14.98
C HIS A 74 -0.73 -11.86 -16.04
N ILE A 75 -0.28 -10.61 -15.93
CA ILE A 75 -0.54 -9.58 -16.95
C ILE A 75 0.12 -9.98 -18.26
N LEU A 76 1.39 -10.39 -18.23
CA LEU A 76 2.15 -10.79 -19.42
C LEU A 76 1.57 -12.02 -20.12
N ALA A 77 1.07 -13.00 -19.36
CA ALA A 77 0.42 -14.19 -19.92
C ALA A 77 -0.87 -13.87 -20.69
N ASN A 78 -1.55 -12.78 -20.36
CA ASN A 78 -2.76 -12.32 -21.02
C ASN A 78 -2.51 -11.37 -22.20
N VAL A 79 -1.25 -11.02 -22.47
CA VAL A 79 -0.90 -10.14 -23.60
C VAL A 79 -1.12 -10.89 -24.92
N PRO A 80 -1.93 -10.35 -25.85
CA PRO A 80 -2.12 -10.95 -27.17
C PRO A 80 -0.78 -11.09 -27.89
N GLY A 81 -0.52 -12.26 -28.50
CA GLY A 81 0.78 -12.56 -29.14
C GLY A 81 1.18 -11.65 -30.30
N ASN A 82 0.27 -10.80 -30.79
CA ASN A 82 0.55 -9.76 -31.79
C ASN A 82 0.95 -8.39 -31.20
N LYS A 83 0.93 -8.23 -29.87
CA LYS A 83 1.32 -7.00 -29.17
C LYS A 83 2.58 -7.25 -28.35
N LYS A 84 3.43 -6.22 -28.25
CA LYS A 84 4.60 -6.22 -27.35
C LYS A 84 4.24 -5.46 -26.07
N ALA A 85 4.64 -6.01 -24.94
CA ALA A 85 4.55 -5.35 -23.64
C ALA A 85 5.86 -4.62 -23.33
N GLN A 86 5.77 -3.37 -22.86
CA GLN A 86 6.89 -2.62 -22.30
C GLN A 86 6.73 -2.60 -20.78
N ILE A 87 7.76 -3.05 -20.06
CA ILE A 87 7.74 -3.14 -18.60
C ILE A 87 8.62 -2.02 -18.03
N THR A 88 8.09 -1.30 -17.05
CA THR A 88 8.82 -0.32 -16.25
C THR A 88 8.70 -0.72 -14.79
N ARG A 89 9.82 -0.81 -14.09
CA ARG A 89 9.86 -1.13 -12.66
C ARG A 89 10.02 0.16 -11.86
N PHE A 90 9.18 0.35 -10.85
CA PHE A 90 9.30 1.44 -9.88
C PHE A 90 10.14 0.96 -8.69
N LYS A 91 11.09 1.78 -8.24
CA LYS A 91 11.83 1.52 -7.00
C LYS A 91 11.30 2.33 -5.81
N GLY A 92 10.76 3.51 -6.08
CA GLY A 92 10.19 4.40 -5.08
C GLY A 92 9.07 5.25 -5.67
N LEU A 93 8.25 5.86 -4.81
CA LEU A 93 7.10 6.66 -5.21
C LEU A 93 7.51 7.89 -6.02
N GLY A 94 8.72 8.42 -5.79
CA GLY A 94 9.28 9.56 -6.52
C GLY A 94 9.58 9.29 -8.00
N GLU A 95 9.61 8.02 -8.44
CA GLU A 95 9.75 7.65 -9.85
C GLU A 95 8.41 7.71 -10.61
N MET A 96 7.30 7.89 -9.90
CA MET A 96 5.96 7.98 -10.47
C MET A 96 5.58 9.44 -10.75
N SER A 97 4.89 9.68 -11.87
CA SER A 97 4.23 10.96 -12.09
C SER A 97 3.04 11.12 -11.13
N ALA A 98 2.62 12.36 -10.89
CA ALA A 98 1.47 12.64 -10.01
C ALA A 98 0.18 11.92 -10.46
N GLU A 99 -0.02 11.76 -11.77
CA GLU A 99 -1.18 11.04 -12.31
C GLU A 99 -1.10 9.54 -11.99
N GLN A 100 0.07 8.93 -12.15
CA GLN A 100 0.29 7.52 -11.84
C GLN A 100 0.13 7.26 -10.35
N LEU A 101 0.69 8.13 -9.50
CA LEU A 101 0.54 8.03 -8.06
C LEU A 101 -0.94 8.13 -7.65
N ARG A 102 -1.66 9.11 -8.21
CA ARG A 102 -3.09 9.27 -7.94
C ARG A 102 -3.88 8.04 -8.33
N GLU A 103 -3.65 7.51 -9.53
CA GLU A 103 -4.37 6.34 -10.05
C GLU A 103 -4.09 5.10 -9.20
N THR A 104 -2.84 4.87 -8.82
CA THR A 104 -2.42 3.59 -8.24
C THR A 104 -2.56 3.54 -6.72
N THR A 105 -2.44 4.67 -6.01
CA THR A 105 -2.41 4.68 -4.54
C THR A 105 -3.51 5.52 -3.90
N MET A 106 -4.09 6.49 -4.61
CA MET A 106 -5.03 7.46 -4.01
C MET A 106 -6.48 7.31 -4.47
N ASN A 107 -6.70 6.97 -5.74
CA ASN A 107 -8.04 6.87 -6.33
C ASN A 107 -8.81 5.71 -5.70
N ARG A 108 -10.01 5.97 -5.19
CA ARG A 108 -10.80 4.99 -4.43
C ARG A 108 -11.15 3.73 -5.22
N ASP A 109 -11.31 3.86 -6.53
CA ASP A 109 -11.75 2.76 -7.40
C ASP A 109 -10.61 1.82 -7.78
N THR A 110 -9.37 2.32 -7.79
CA THR A 110 -8.19 1.61 -8.34
C THR A 110 -7.09 1.38 -7.32
N ARG A 111 -7.07 2.12 -6.21
CA ARG A 111 -6.08 1.96 -5.15
C ARG A 111 -6.23 0.63 -4.44
N ARG A 112 -5.12 0.14 -3.92
CA ARG A 112 -5.07 -1.05 -3.08
C ARG A 112 -4.66 -0.64 -1.67
N LEU A 113 -5.62 -0.70 -0.76
CA LEU A 113 -5.41 -0.46 0.66
C LEU A 113 -5.52 -1.78 1.42
N VAL A 114 -4.54 -2.05 2.26
CA VAL A 114 -4.59 -3.12 3.25
C VAL A 114 -4.98 -2.49 4.57
N GLN A 115 -6.10 -2.91 5.15
CA GLN A 115 -6.47 -2.50 6.50
C GLN A 115 -5.58 -3.25 7.49
N LEU A 116 -5.03 -2.54 8.47
CA LEU A 116 -4.31 -3.18 9.57
C LEU A 116 -5.31 -3.61 10.63
N ASP A 117 -5.08 -4.81 11.16
CA ASP A 117 -5.86 -5.42 12.22
C ASP A 117 -4.92 -5.83 13.36
N MET A 118 -5.41 -5.75 14.59
CA MET A 118 -4.70 -6.21 15.78
C MET A 118 -5.38 -7.48 16.29
N ASP A 119 -5.04 -8.62 15.69
CA ASP A 119 -5.64 -9.92 16.03
C ASP A 119 -5.46 -10.27 17.52
N ASP A 120 -4.21 -10.47 17.95
CA ASP A 120 -3.84 -10.81 19.33
C ASP A 120 -2.84 -9.78 19.84
N MET A 121 -3.26 -8.93 20.77
CA MET A 121 -2.40 -7.89 21.33
C MET A 121 -1.16 -8.45 22.07
N VAL A 122 -1.24 -9.64 22.68
CA VAL A 122 -0.11 -10.24 23.39
C VAL A 122 0.95 -10.69 22.39
N LEU A 123 0.51 -11.39 21.33
CA LEU A 123 1.40 -11.79 20.25
C LEU A 123 1.99 -10.56 19.55
N THR A 124 1.14 -9.57 19.25
CA THR A 124 1.56 -8.34 18.56
C THR A 124 2.63 -7.59 19.36
N ASN A 125 2.44 -7.41 20.67
CA ASN A 125 3.43 -6.78 21.54
C ASN A 125 4.74 -7.59 21.58
N SER A 126 4.67 -8.92 21.64
CA SER A 126 5.87 -9.78 21.68
C SER A 126 6.71 -9.73 20.40
N VAL A 127 6.10 -9.39 19.25
CA VAL A 127 6.80 -9.22 17.97
C VAL A 127 7.36 -7.80 17.82
N MET A 128 6.80 -6.82 18.55
CA MET A 128 7.19 -5.41 18.50
C MET A 128 8.24 -5.00 19.56
N ASP A 129 8.44 -5.80 20.60
CA ASP A 129 9.49 -5.65 21.63
C ASP A 129 10.84 -6.24 21.18
#